data_AF-A0A0J9TUB1-F1
#
_entry.id   AF-A0A0J9TUB1-F1
#
_cell.length_a   1.000
_cell.length_b   1.000
_cell.length_c   1.000
_cell.angle_alpha   90.00
_cell.angle_beta   90.00
_cell.angle_gamma   90.00
#
_symmetry.space_group_name_H-M   'P 1'
#
loop_
_entity.id
_entity.type
_entity.pdbx_description
1 polymer ?
#
loop_
_entity_poly.entity_id
_entity_poly.type
_entity_poly.pdbx_seq_one_letter_code
_entity_poly.pdbx_strand_id
1 'polypeptide(L)'
;MTNHLTSEHIGELTSKINYSKFEEGEGKCDDVHFFSDVTDDLRVHLSVKDISDKIKKALCYIYMKKPYHSNFESDLCSYIYYWLGDKIYSKTSNKGEFTKIMRMLYEVLNVTDKNIICKHFNYEINRDMFYKNKLLFEYSQDHGNIKIHTAGYKTCNKDYKEYIDNYISTYTDAHSDCYEKGKKKYDCENFFSLFQRNQYDELS
;
A
#
# COMPACT_ATOMS: atom_id res chain seq x y z
N MET A 1 -6.97 -14.56 -24.90
CA MET A 1 -6.91 -13.20 -24.31
C MET A 1 -8.20 -12.49 -24.61
N THR A 2 -8.94 -12.10 -23.59
CA THR A 2 -10.21 -11.36 -23.72
C THR A 2 -9.94 -10.00 -24.36
N ASN A 3 -10.78 -9.57 -25.30
CA ASN A 3 -10.68 -8.23 -25.92
C ASN A 3 -11.49 -7.15 -25.16
N HIS A 4 -11.98 -7.50 -23.98
CA HIS A 4 -12.80 -6.66 -23.14
C HIS A 4 -12.30 -6.72 -21.69
N LEU A 5 -11.82 -5.59 -21.18
CA LEU A 5 -11.33 -5.44 -19.81
C LEU A 5 -12.49 -5.09 -18.86
N THR A 6 -12.46 -5.67 -17.68
CA THR A 6 -13.52 -5.61 -16.66
C THR A 6 -12.92 -5.40 -15.26
N SER A 7 -13.77 -5.25 -14.25
CA SER A 7 -13.34 -5.14 -12.85
C SER A 7 -12.53 -6.35 -12.36
N GLU A 8 -12.73 -7.55 -12.91
CA GLU A 8 -11.92 -8.73 -12.58
C GLU A 8 -10.45 -8.53 -12.94
N HIS A 9 -10.17 -7.87 -14.07
CA HIS A 9 -8.80 -7.56 -14.52
C HIS A 9 -8.11 -6.51 -13.63
N ILE A 10 -8.87 -5.76 -12.81
CA ILE A 10 -8.29 -4.89 -11.78
C ILE A 10 -7.66 -5.76 -10.68
N GLY A 11 -8.28 -6.89 -10.34
CA GLY A 11 -7.76 -7.84 -9.35
C GLY A 11 -6.43 -8.48 -9.75
N GLU A 12 -6.10 -8.45 -11.05
CA GLU A 12 -4.86 -8.98 -11.62
C GLU A 12 -3.70 -7.96 -11.59
N LEU A 13 -3.95 -6.73 -11.14
CA LEU A 13 -2.91 -5.71 -11.01
C LEU A 13 -1.93 -6.06 -9.88
N THR A 14 -0.67 -5.65 -10.05
CA THR A 14 0.44 -5.96 -9.13
C THR A 14 0.11 -5.58 -7.69
N SER A 15 -0.49 -4.40 -7.49
CA SER A 15 -0.90 -3.92 -6.18
C SER A 15 -1.95 -4.81 -5.54
N LYS A 16 -2.98 -5.23 -6.30
CA LYS A 16 -4.08 -6.07 -5.81
C LYS A 16 -3.60 -7.48 -5.47
N ILE A 17 -2.73 -8.06 -6.30
CA ILE A 17 -2.10 -9.35 -6.03
C ILE A 17 -1.25 -9.29 -4.75
N ASN A 18 -0.51 -8.21 -4.51
CA ASN A 18 0.29 -8.11 -3.28
C ASN A 18 -0.57 -7.86 -2.04
N TYR A 19 -1.65 -7.09 -2.14
CA TYR A 19 -2.58 -6.94 -1.03
C TYR A 19 -3.36 -8.22 -0.70
N SER A 20 -3.70 -9.04 -1.70
CA SER A 20 -4.42 -10.31 -1.45
C SER A 20 -3.63 -11.25 -0.53
N LYS A 21 -2.30 -11.29 -0.68
CA LYS A 21 -1.40 -12.06 0.21
C LYS A 21 -1.55 -11.69 1.69
N PHE A 22 -1.86 -10.43 1.99
CA PHE A 22 -2.10 -9.96 3.36
C PHE A 22 -3.53 -10.26 3.82
N GLU A 23 -4.52 -10.18 2.93
CA GLU A 23 -5.92 -10.53 3.24
C GLU A 23 -6.09 -12.03 3.53
N GLU A 24 -5.41 -12.88 2.74
CA GLU A 24 -5.45 -14.34 2.86
C GLU A 24 -4.73 -14.83 4.13
N GLY A 25 -3.86 -13.98 4.71
CA GLY A 25 -3.25 -14.23 6.01
C GLY A 25 -2.33 -15.45 6.00
N GLU A 26 -1.49 -15.59 4.98
CA GLU A 26 -0.56 -16.70 4.80
C GLU A 26 0.50 -16.85 5.92
N GLY A 27 0.59 -15.88 6.85
CA GLY A 27 1.53 -15.91 7.97
C GLY A 27 1.09 -16.84 9.10
N LYS A 28 1.89 -17.88 9.37
CA LYS A 28 1.81 -18.70 10.59
C LYS A 28 2.96 -18.30 11.54
N CYS A 29 2.61 -17.77 12.70
CA CYS A 29 3.55 -17.32 13.73
C CYS A 29 3.26 -17.97 15.09
N ASP A 30 2.74 -19.21 15.07
CA ASP A 30 2.34 -19.87 16.31
C ASP A 30 3.51 -20.01 17.31
N ASP A 31 4.75 -19.96 16.81
CA ASP A 31 5.99 -20.03 17.60
C ASP A 31 6.66 -18.66 17.88
N VAL A 32 6.04 -17.53 17.52
CA VAL A 32 6.64 -16.19 17.65
C VAL A 32 5.95 -15.38 18.74
N HIS A 33 6.48 -15.48 19.97
CA HIS A 33 5.89 -14.91 21.19
C HIS A 33 5.60 -13.40 21.14
N PHE A 34 6.40 -12.59 20.45
CA PHE A 34 6.21 -11.13 20.47
C PHE A 34 4.94 -10.65 19.74
N PHE A 35 4.30 -11.48 18.91
CA PHE A 35 3.06 -11.09 18.21
C PHE A 35 1.78 -11.26 19.05
N SER A 36 1.83 -11.95 20.20
CA SER A 36 0.64 -12.07 21.08
C SER A 36 0.26 -10.72 21.67
N ASP A 37 1.22 -10.01 22.23
CA ASP A 37 0.99 -8.80 23.03
C ASP A 37 0.41 -7.66 22.18
N VAL A 38 0.86 -7.59 20.92
CA VAL A 38 0.41 -6.64 19.90
C VAL A 38 -1.04 -6.85 19.53
N THR A 39 -1.50 -8.10 19.54
CA THR A 39 -2.88 -8.42 19.19
C THR A 39 -3.84 -7.88 20.24
N ASP A 40 -3.45 -7.93 21.51
CA ASP A 40 -4.28 -7.41 22.61
C ASP A 40 -4.26 -5.88 22.64
N ASP A 41 -3.12 -5.24 22.40
CA ASP A 41 -3.03 -3.78 22.24
C ASP A 41 -3.85 -3.27 21.03
N LEU A 42 -3.79 -3.98 19.91
CA LEU A 42 -4.62 -3.68 18.73
C LEU A 42 -6.11 -3.82 19.02
N ARG A 43 -6.52 -4.81 19.81
CA ARG A 43 -7.94 -4.99 20.17
C ARG A 43 -8.45 -3.82 20.99
N VAL A 44 -7.64 -3.28 21.90
CA VAL A 44 -7.98 -2.07 22.66
C VAL A 44 -8.10 -0.87 21.72
N HIS A 45 -7.16 -0.70 20.78
CA HIS A 45 -7.11 0.47 19.90
C HIS A 45 -8.10 0.46 18.73
N LEU A 46 -8.34 -0.68 18.10
CA LEU A 46 -9.21 -0.81 16.92
C LEU A 46 -10.61 -1.30 17.27
N SER A 47 -10.85 -1.77 18.50
CA SER A 47 -12.14 -2.29 18.99
C SER A 47 -12.75 -3.40 18.10
N VAL A 48 -11.95 -4.08 17.26
CA VAL A 48 -12.41 -5.14 16.36
C VAL A 48 -11.41 -6.30 16.33
N LYS A 49 -11.85 -7.46 16.84
CA LYS A 49 -11.03 -8.68 16.94
C LYS A 49 -10.58 -9.19 15.56
N ASP A 50 -11.49 -9.24 14.58
CA ASP A 50 -11.21 -9.76 13.22
C ASP A 50 -10.08 -8.98 12.52
N ILE A 51 -10.09 -7.65 12.63
CA ILE A 51 -9.06 -6.79 12.01
C ILE A 51 -7.71 -7.00 12.70
N SER A 52 -7.73 -7.10 14.04
CA SER A 52 -6.51 -7.33 14.83
C SER A 52 -5.85 -8.67 14.44
N ASP A 53 -6.65 -9.72 14.30
CA ASP A 53 -6.16 -11.05 13.91
C ASP A 53 -5.63 -11.06 12.46
N LYS A 54 -6.25 -10.32 11.53
CA LYS A 54 -5.74 -10.14 10.15
C LYS A 54 -4.41 -9.38 10.12
N ILE A 55 -4.31 -8.28 10.86
CA ILE A 55 -3.08 -7.49 10.95
C ILE A 55 -1.94 -8.36 11.50
N LYS A 56 -2.21 -9.15 12.55
CA LYS A 56 -1.23 -10.10 13.09
C LYS A 56 -0.70 -11.05 12.00
N LYS A 57 -1.59 -11.70 11.25
CA LYS A 57 -1.20 -12.64 10.18
C LYS A 57 -0.41 -11.97 9.06
N ALA A 58 -0.77 -10.74 8.68
CA ALA A 58 -0.05 -9.98 7.65
C ALA A 58 1.36 -9.58 8.10
N LEU A 59 1.53 -9.09 9.33
CA LEU A 59 2.85 -8.77 9.90
C LEU A 59 3.73 -10.03 9.99
N CYS A 60 3.12 -11.14 10.37
CA CYS A 60 3.75 -12.45 10.38
C CYS A 60 4.25 -12.91 9.02
N TYR A 61 3.45 -12.73 7.99
CA TYR A 61 3.84 -13.03 6.62
C TYR A 61 5.12 -12.28 6.22
N ILE A 62 5.16 -10.97 6.49
CA ILE A 62 6.35 -10.14 6.21
C ILE A 62 7.55 -10.61 7.03
N TYR A 63 7.37 -10.83 8.32
CA TYR A 63 8.42 -11.30 9.21
C TYR A 63 9.09 -12.60 8.72
N MET A 64 8.29 -13.59 8.33
CA MET A 64 8.78 -14.91 7.92
C MET A 64 9.47 -14.91 6.55
N LYS A 65 9.16 -13.96 5.67
CA LYS A 65 9.76 -13.91 4.34
C LYS A 65 11.13 -13.22 4.28
N LYS A 66 11.49 -12.42 5.28
CA LYS A 66 12.78 -11.72 5.34
C LYS A 66 14.02 -12.61 5.16
N PRO A 67 14.14 -13.79 5.82
CA PRO A 67 15.36 -14.60 5.74
C PRO A 67 15.60 -15.24 4.36
N TYR A 68 14.59 -15.31 3.49
CA TYR A 68 14.61 -16.15 2.29
C TYR A 68 14.70 -15.38 0.97
N HIS A 69 14.74 -14.05 1.00
CA HIS A 69 14.73 -13.23 -0.20
C HIS A 69 15.82 -12.14 -0.12
N SER A 70 16.89 -12.26 -0.91
CA SER A 70 17.91 -11.21 -1.05
C SER A 70 17.38 -9.91 -1.69
N ASN A 71 16.24 -9.98 -2.39
CA ASN A 71 15.52 -8.83 -2.96
C ASN A 71 14.26 -8.45 -2.16
N PHE A 72 14.14 -8.89 -0.90
CA PHE A 72 12.94 -8.69 -0.07
C PHE A 72 12.62 -7.22 0.24
N GLU A 73 13.63 -6.34 0.19
CA GLU A 73 13.73 -5.22 1.11
C GLU A 73 13.01 -3.91 0.72
N SER A 74 12.49 -3.77 -0.50
CA SER A 74 11.89 -2.50 -0.95
C SER A 74 10.37 -2.55 -1.08
N ASP A 75 9.85 -3.54 -1.81
CA ASP A 75 8.49 -3.41 -2.35
C ASP A 75 7.43 -3.85 -1.32
N LEU A 76 7.67 -4.97 -0.62
CA LEU A 76 6.71 -5.53 0.35
C LEU A 76 6.49 -4.62 1.56
N CYS A 77 7.51 -3.87 1.98
CA CYS A 77 7.38 -2.91 3.08
C CYS A 77 6.45 -1.74 2.73
N SER A 78 6.48 -1.28 1.48
CA SER A 78 5.56 -0.25 0.97
C SER A 78 4.15 -0.81 0.81
N TYR A 79 4.00 -2.04 0.31
CA TYR A 79 2.69 -2.71 0.26
C TYR A 79 2.08 -2.86 1.65
N ILE A 80 2.82 -3.40 2.64
CA ILE A 80 2.25 -3.59 3.98
C ILE A 80 1.96 -2.24 4.66
N TYR A 81 2.74 -1.18 4.40
CA TYR A 81 2.45 0.17 4.90
C TYR A 81 1.07 0.65 4.45
N TYR A 82 0.82 0.64 3.14
CA TYR A 82 -0.45 1.12 2.58
C TYR A 82 -1.61 0.19 2.89
N TRP A 83 -1.37 -1.10 3.06
CA TRP A 83 -2.39 -2.05 3.47
C TRP A 83 -2.80 -1.84 4.94
N LEU A 84 -1.85 -1.77 5.86
CA LEU A 84 -2.12 -1.51 7.29
C LEU A 84 -2.82 -0.17 7.46
N GLY A 85 -2.30 0.87 6.80
CA GLY A 85 -2.86 2.18 6.93
C GLY A 85 -4.30 2.28 6.41
N ASP A 86 -4.64 1.54 5.34
CA ASP A 86 -6.02 1.42 4.84
C ASP A 86 -6.95 0.77 5.88
N LYS A 87 -6.51 -0.34 6.51
CA LYS A 87 -7.29 -0.99 7.57
C LYS A 87 -7.52 -0.06 8.75
N ILE A 88 -6.52 0.70 9.17
CA ILE A 88 -6.63 1.63 10.30
C ILE A 88 -7.50 2.84 9.93
N TYR A 89 -7.27 3.49 8.79
CA TYR A 89 -8.06 4.65 8.35
C TYR A 89 -9.49 4.31 7.91
N SER A 90 -9.80 3.02 7.73
CA SER A 90 -11.19 2.54 7.60
C SER A 90 -11.95 2.50 8.94
N LYS A 91 -11.25 2.60 10.08
CA LYS A 91 -11.81 2.51 11.44
C LYS A 91 -11.74 3.82 12.20
N THR A 92 -10.69 4.61 11.99
CA THR A 92 -10.53 5.93 12.59
C THR A 92 -10.16 6.96 11.54
N SER A 93 -10.60 8.20 11.69
CA SER A 93 -10.09 9.35 10.92
C SER A 93 -9.08 10.18 11.72
N ASN A 94 -8.80 9.79 12.96
CA ASN A 94 -7.91 10.50 13.86
C ASN A 94 -6.44 10.24 13.49
N LYS A 95 -5.74 11.30 13.08
CA LYS A 95 -4.31 11.26 12.74
C LYS A 95 -3.45 10.70 13.89
N GLY A 96 -3.70 11.14 15.12
CA GLY A 96 -2.92 10.73 16.29
C GLY A 96 -3.06 9.25 16.61
N GLU A 97 -4.29 8.72 16.53
CA GLU A 97 -4.54 7.27 16.68
C GLU A 97 -3.85 6.47 15.58
N PHE A 98 -3.98 6.91 14.33
CA PHE A 98 -3.28 6.29 13.20
C PHE A 98 -1.77 6.24 13.43
N THR A 99 -1.16 7.38 13.77
CA THR A 99 0.29 7.48 14.03
C THR A 99 0.71 6.54 15.16
N LYS A 100 -0.05 6.50 16.26
CA LYS A 100 0.24 5.61 17.40
C LYS A 100 0.21 4.14 16.97
N ILE A 101 -0.84 3.71 16.28
CA ILE A 101 -1.01 2.31 15.87
C ILE A 101 0.04 1.92 14.84
N MET A 102 0.26 2.72 13.79
CA MET A 102 1.27 2.43 12.76
C MET A 102 2.67 2.31 13.36
N ARG A 103 3.05 3.21 14.28
CA ARG A 103 4.35 3.13 14.96
C ARG A 103 4.50 1.84 15.75
N MET A 104 3.50 1.50 16.57
CA MET A 104 3.48 0.27 17.36
C MET A 104 3.65 -0.97 16.47
N LEU A 105 2.94 -1.04 15.34
CA LEU A 105 3.01 -2.19 14.43
C LEU A 105 4.39 -2.35 13.77
N TYR A 106 5.03 -1.24 13.40
CA TYR A 106 6.36 -1.27 12.79
C TYR A 106 7.49 -1.47 13.81
N GLU A 107 7.31 -1.02 15.05
CA GLU A 107 8.20 -1.38 16.16
C GLU A 107 8.22 -2.89 16.32
N VAL A 108 7.04 -3.50 16.45
CA VAL A 108 6.83 -4.96 16.53
C VAL A 108 7.47 -5.70 15.36
N LEU A 109 7.20 -5.25 14.13
CA LEU A 109 7.76 -5.87 12.94
C LEU A 109 9.29 -5.87 12.97
N ASN A 110 9.90 -4.84 13.57
CA ASN A 110 11.34 -4.64 13.62
C ASN A 110 12.01 -5.11 14.93
N VAL A 111 11.32 -5.84 15.83
CA VAL A 111 11.85 -6.31 17.12
C VAL A 111 13.07 -7.25 17.01
N THR A 112 13.49 -7.67 15.80
CA THR A 112 14.58 -8.64 15.64
C THR A 112 15.98 -8.09 15.92
N ASP A 113 16.77 -8.84 16.71
CA ASP A 113 18.18 -8.57 17.06
C ASP A 113 19.17 -8.50 15.87
N LYS A 114 18.71 -8.75 14.64
CA LYS A 114 19.61 -9.06 13.51
C LYS A 114 19.41 -8.27 12.23
N ASN A 115 18.51 -7.27 12.16
CA ASN A 115 18.44 -6.19 11.14
C ASN A 115 17.04 -5.54 11.16
N ILE A 116 16.89 -4.31 10.64
CA ILE A 116 15.57 -3.71 10.35
C ILE A 116 14.87 -4.55 9.27
N ILE A 117 13.59 -4.92 9.46
CA ILE A 117 12.78 -5.63 8.43
C ILE A 117 12.26 -4.63 7.40
N CYS A 118 11.58 -3.59 7.87
CA CYS A 118 11.09 -2.51 7.05
C CYS A 118 11.60 -1.18 7.59
N LYS A 119 12.15 -0.35 6.70
CA LYS A 119 12.57 1.01 7.04
C LYS A 119 11.38 1.80 7.61
N HIS A 120 11.70 2.80 8.42
CA HIS A 120 10.71 3.69 9.01
C HIS A 120 10.00 4.48 7.90
N PHE A 121 8.68 4.63 8.03
CA PHE A 121 7.85 5.45 7.15
C PHE A 121 7.37 6.68 7.91
N ASN A 122 6.94 7.71 7.18
CA ASN A 122 6.21 8.81 7.78
C ASN A 122 4.82 8.35 8.26
N TYR A 123 4.62 8.25 9.57
CA TYR A 123 3.33 7.92 10.17
C TYR A 123 2.49 9.16 10.52
N GLU A 124 3.05 10.37 10.41
CA GLU A 124 2.39 11.63 10.69
C GLU A 124 1.66 12.20 9.46
N ILE A 125 0.90 11.36 8.78
CA ILE A 125 0.15 11.68 7.59
C ILE A 125 -1.34 11.73 7.93
N ASN A 126 -2.11 12.69 7.39
CA ASN A 126 -3.57 12.68 7.56
C ASN A 126 -4.23 11.70 6.57
N ARG A 127 -5.50 11.36 6.81
CA ARG A 127 -6.25 10.39 6.01
C ARG A 127 -6.27 10.72 4.52
N ASP A 128 -6.53 11.97 4.16
CA ASP A 128 -6.66 12.38 2.75
C ASP A 128 -5.32 12.29 2.02
N MET A 129 -4.23 12.72 2.65
CA MET A 129 -2.89 12.61 2.09
C MET A 129 -2.46 11.15 2.00
N PHE A 130 -2.80 10.32 3.00
CA PHE A 130 -2.53 8.90 2.98
C PHE A 130 -3.17 8.22 1.77
N TYR A 131 -4.45 8.47 1.50
CA TYR A 131 -5.13 7.85 0.35
C TYR A 131 -4.61 8.35 -1.00
N LYS A 132 -4.21 9.62 -1.10
CA LYS A 132 -3.51 10.12 -2.30
C LYS A 132 -2.17 9.41 -2.51
N ASN A 133 -1.36 9.30 -1.46
CA ASN A 133 -0.06 8.62 -1.52
C ASN A 133 -0.23 7.14 -1.85
N LYS A 134 -1.25 6.47 -1.28
CA LYS A 134 -1.61 5.09 -1.61
C LYS A 134 -1.93 4.94 -3.09
N LEU A 135 -2.80 5.80 -3.61
CA LEU A 135 -3.23 5.72 -5.01
C LEU A 135 -2.06 5.93 -5.99
N LEU A 136 -1.19 6.90 -5.70
CA LEU A 136 0.04 7.14 -6.46
C LEU A 136 1.00 5.94 -6.38
N PHE A 137 1.15 5.34 -5.20
CA PHE A 137 1.95 4.14 -5.05
C PHE A 137 1.35 2.99 -5.87
N GLU A 138 0.06 2.68 -5.73
CA GLU A 138 -0.58 1.60 -6.49
C GLU A 138 -0.40 1.82 -7.99
N TYR A 139 -0.56 3.05 -8.48
CA TYR A 139 -0.33 3.36 -9.90
C TYR A 139 1.12 3.12 -10.33
N SER A 140 2.10 3.52 -9.53
CA SER A 140 3.53 3.25 -9.80
C SER A 140 3.83 1.75 -9.94
N GLN A 141 3.08 0.90 -9.24
CA GLN A 141 3.25 -0.56 -9.27
C GLN A 141 2.47 -1.23 -10.40
N ASP A 142 1.33 -0.63 -10.77
CA ASP A 142 0.38 -1.23 -11.71
C ASP A 142 0.60 -0.79 -13.16
N HIS A 143 1.28 0.35 -13.39
CA HIS A 143 1.39 0.97 -14.73
C HIS A 143 1.93 0.00 -15.80
N GLY A 144 2.92 -0.83 -15.46
CA GLY A 144 3.50 -1.82 -16.37
C GLY A 144 2.48 -2.87 -16.82
N ASN A 145 1.69 -3.41 -15.88
CA ASN A 145 0.65 -4.38 -16.20
C ASN A 145 -0.52 -3.74 -16.93
N ILE A 146 -0.91 -2.52 -16.57
CA ILE A 146 -1.93 -1.76 -17.28
C ILE A 146 -1.54 -1.61 -18.75
N LYS A 147 -0.30 -1.17 -19.03
CA LYS A 147 0.23 -1.02 -20.39
C LYS A 147 0.16 -2.31 -21.20
N ILE A 148 0.43 -3.46 -20.57
CA ILE A 148 0.33 -4.78 -21.21
C ILE A 148 -1.14 -5.15 -21.47
N HIS A 149 -2.02 -4.96 -20.47
CA HIS A 149 -3.44 -5.30 -20.57
C HIS A 149 -4.18 -4.46 -21.62
N THR A 150 -3.77 -3.20 -21.80
CA THR A 150 -4.34 -2.27 -22.76
C THR A 150 -3.62 -2.28 -24.11
N ALA A 151 -2.63 -3.15 -24.33
CA ALA A 151 -1.94 -3.24 -25.60
C ALA A 151 -2.85 -3.76 -26.73
N GLY A 152 -2.85 -3.06 -27.87
CA GLY A 152 -3.68 -3.38 -29.04
C GLY A 152 -5.13 -2.88 -28.93
N TYR A 153 -6.01 -3.38 -29.80
CA TYR A 153 -7.42 -2.99 -29.80
C TYR A 153 -8.18 -3.69 -28.67
N LYS A 154 -8.36 -2.98 -27.56
CA LYS A 154 -9.12 -3.42 -26.38
C LYS A 154 -10.29 -2.49 -26.12
N THR A 155 -11.41 -3.07 -25.73
CA THR A 155 -12.53 -2.32 -25.11
C THR A 155 -12.47 -2.52 -23.61
N CYS A 156 -13.10 -1.64 -22.84
CA CYS A 156 -13.24 -1.80 -21.40
C CYS A 156 -14.65 -1.45 -20.95
N ASN A 157 -15.07 -2.02 -19.82
CA ASN A 157 -16.30 -1.60 -19.17
C ASN A 157 -16.09 -0.27 -18.41
N LYS A 158 -17.19 0.28 -17.90
CA LYS A 158 -17.18 1.54 -17.16
C LYS A 158 -16.30 1.48 -15.91
N ASP A 159 -16.39 0.41 -15.13
CA ASP A 159 -15.67 0.27 -13.87
C ASP A 159 -14.14 0.26 -14.06
N TYR A 160 -13.66 -0.50 -15.07
CA TYR A 160 -12.24 -0.52 -15.42
C TYR A 160 -11.78 0.85 -15.90
N LYS A 161 -12.57 1.51 -16.74
CA LYS A 161 -12.25 2.86 -17.21
C LYS A 161 -12.15 3.85 -16.05
N GLU A 162 -13.15 3.91 -15.17
CA GLU A 162 -13.14 4.82 -14.02
C GLU A 162 -11.96 4.56 -13.08
N TYR A 163 -11.55 3.30 -12.92
CA TYR A 163 -10.38 2.93 -12.14
C TYR A 163 -9.07 3.51 -12.72
N ILE A 164 -8.86 3.33 -14.03
CA ILE A 164 -7.67 3.84 -14.72
C ILE A 164 -7.69 5.38 -14.80
N ASP A 165 -8.85 5.98 -15.09
CA ASP A 165 -9.02 7.44 -15.12
C ASP A 165 -8.69 8.07 -13.76
N ASN A 166 -9.02 7.40 -12.64
CA ASN A 166 -8.68 7.86 -11.30
C ASN A 166 -7.15 7.83 -11.01
N TYR A 167 -6.44 6.80 -11.49
CA TYR A 167 -4.97 6.76 -11.44
C TYR A 167 -4.35 7.91 -12.22
N ILE A 168 -4.72 8.03 -13.49
CA ILE A 168 -4.16 9.04 -14.41
C ILE A 168 -4.44 10.44 -13.88
N SER A 169 -5.70 10.76 -13.55
CA SER A 169 -6.06 12.09 -13.06
C SER A 169 -5.33 12.47 -11.76
N THR A 170 -5.18 11.53 -10.82
CA THR A 170 -4.42 11.79 -9.58
C THR A 170 -2.94 12.01 -9.86
N TYR A 171 -2.35 11.22 -10.76
CA TYR A 171 -0.96 11.38 -11.17
C TYR A 171 -0.73 12.74 -11.85
N THR A 172 -1.55 13.12 -12.82
CA THR A 172 -1.45 14.40 -13.54
C THR A 172 -1.60 15.58 -12.58
N ASP A 173 -2.57 15.52 -11.67
CA ASP A 173 -2.76 16.53 -10.63
C ASP A 173 -1.54 16.65 -9.71
N ALA A 174 -0.99 15.51 -9.25
CA ALA A 174 0.19 15.48 -8.38
C ALA A 174 1.45 15.97 -9.10
N HIS A 175 1.65 15.59 -10.37
CA HIS A 175 2.76 16.05 -11.18
C HIS A 175 2.73 17.58 -11.34
N SER A 176 1.58 18.15 -11.70
CA SER A 176 1.40 19.60 -11.81
C SER A 176 1.55 20.29 -10.44
N ASP A 177 1.01 19.72 -9.36
CA ASP A 177 1.20 20.26 -7.99
C ASP A 177 2.67 20.28 -7.59
N CYS A 178 3.44 19.24 -7.91
CA CYS A 178 4.80 19.10 -7.42
C CYS A 178 5.88 19.77 -8.29
N TYR A 179 5.65 19.92 -9.60
CA TYR A 179 6.62 20.56 -10.51
C TYR A 179 6.25 21.98 -10.94
N GLU A 180 4.96 22.35 -10.96
CA GLU A 180 4.51 23.62 -11.58
C GLU A 180 3.89 24.59 -10.58
N LYS A 181 3.26 24.07 -9.52
CA LYS A 181 2.49 24.89 -8.57
C LYS A 181 3.22 24.92 -7.24
N GLY A 182 3.42 26.10 -6.63
CA GLY A 182 3.93 26.20 -5.25
C GLY A 182 2.92 25.76 -4.17
N LYS A 183 2.03 24.82 -4.48
CA LYS A 183 0.95 24.35 -3.61
C LYS A 183 1.38 23.07 -2.89
N LYS A 184 0.82 22.85 -1.69
CA LYS A 184 1.08 21.67 -0.85
C LYS A 184 -0.13 20.73 -0.82
N LYS A 185 -0.76 20.46 -1.99
CA LYS A 185 -1.94 19.57 -2.05
C LYS A 185 -1.52 18.10 -1.98
N TYR A 186 -0.33 17.78 -2.45
CA TYR A 186 0.29 16.46 -2.44
C TYR A 186 1.60 16.43 -1.65
N ASP A 187 2.00 15.22 -1.27
CA ASP A 187 3.30 14.92 -0.71
C ASP A 187 4.30 14.72 -1.86
N CYS A 188 5.02 15.79 -2.19
CA CYS A 188 5.93 15.78 -3.34
C CYS A 188 7.18 14.95 -3.11
N GLU A 189 7.63 14.78 -1.86
CA GLU A 189 8.75 13.89 -1.55
C GLU A 189 8.37 12.44 -1.87
N ASN A 190 7.18 12.01 -1.44
CA ASN A 190 6.65 10.70 -1.81
C ASN A 190 6.46 10.58 -3.33
N PHE A 191 5.86 11.58 -3.99
CA PHE A 191 5.67 11.57 -5.44
C PHE A 191 6.99 11.39 -6.22
N PHE A 192 8.04 12.15 -5.90
CA PHE A 192 9.34 12.04 -6.57
C PHE A 192 10.06 10.72 -6.29
N SER A 193 9.73 10.04 -5.20
CA SER A 193 10.25 8.69 -4.92
C SER A 193 9.61 7.61 -5.81
N LEU A 194 8.40 7.86 -6.32
CA LEU A 194 7.61 6.91 -7.12
C LEU A 194 7.76 7.14 -8.62
N PHE A 195 7.95 8.39 -9.05
CA PHE A 195 7.93 8.77 -10.46
C PHE A 195 9.10 9.66 -10.85
N GLN A 196 9.72 9.36 -11.99
CA GLN A 196 10.68 10.23 -12.63
C GLN A 196 9.95 11.29 -13.47
N ARG A 197 10.53 12.49 -13.55
CA ARG A 197 9.93 13.63 -14.25
C ARG A 197 9.61 13.36 -15.73
N ASN A 198 10.44 12.56 -16.41
CA ASN A 198 10.28 12.23 -17.82
C ASN A 198 9.20 11.18 -18.10
N GLN A 199 8.56 10.62 -17.07
CA GLN A 199 7.47 9.64 -17.24
C GLN A 199 6.11 10.30 -17.49
N TYR A 200 6.02 11.63 -17.43
CA TYR A 200 4.74 12.34 -17.58
C TYR A 200 4.00 11.94 -18.86
N ASP A 201 4.66 12.02 -20.02
CA ASP A 201 4.03 11.72 -21.32
C ASP A 201 3.57 10.25 -21.45
N GLU A 202 4.14 9.34 -20.65
CA GLU A 202 3.74 7.92 -20.65
C GLU A 202 2.58 7.66 -19.67
N LEU A 203 2.47 8.43 -18.60
CA LEU A 203 1.58 8.16 -17.46
C LEU A 203 0.38 9.13 -17.37
N SER A 204 0.31 10.13 -18.24
CA SER A 204 -0.78 11.14 -18.32
C SER A 204 -1.80 10.87 -19.42
#